data_AF-A0A1H0FK54-F1
#
_entry.id   AF-A0A1H0FK54-F1
#
_cell.length_a   1.000
_cell.length_b   1.000
_cell.length_c   1.000
_cell.angle_alpha   90.00
_cell.angle_beta   90.00
_cell.angle_gamma   90.00
#
_symmetry.space_group_name_H-M   'P 1'
#
loop_
_entity.id
_entity.type
_entity.pdbx_description
1 polymer ?
#
loop_
_entity_poly.entity_id
_entity_poly.type
_entity_poly.pdbx_seq_one_letter_code
_entity_poly.pdbx_strand_id
1 'polypeptide(L)'
;MNQRDEFVEEMKARLDEWNKEIDELIAKARQASDEARVKYHEDIERLKQRRAETQQRLDELQHSSEAAWETVRQGMEDSWELMRKAFQDASSRFK
;
A
#
# COMPACT_ATOMS: atom_id res chain seq x y z
N MET A 1 -3.19 -2.29 25.31
CA MET A 1 -3.49 -2.17 23.87
C MET A 1 -4.56 -3.21 23.59
N ASN A 2 -5.63 -2.85 22.87
CA ASN A 2 -6.62 -3.84 22.46
C ASN A 2 -6.24 -4.41 21.07
N GLN A 3 -6.88 -5.50 20.65
CA GLN A 3 -6.62 -6.14 19.36
C GLN A 3 -6.77 -5.17 18.16
N ARG A 4 -7.65 -4.18 18.28
CA ARG A 4 -7.88 -3.15 17.27
C ARG A 4 -6.68 -2.22 17.15
N ASP A 5 -6.18 -1.72 18.27
CA ASP A 5 -5.04 -0.80 18.32
C ASP A 5 -3.79 -1.49 17.78
N GLU A 6 -3.59 -2.77 18.12
CA GLU A 6 -2.48 -3.59 17.61
C GLU A 6 -2.55 -3.76 16.09
N PHE A 7 -3.73 -4.08 15.56
CA PHE A 7 -3.94 -4.20 14.12
C PHE A 7 -3.72 -2.86 13.40
N VAL A 8 -4.21 -1.75 13.96
CA VAL A 8 -4.01 -0.41 13.36
C VAL A 8 -2.54 -0.05 13.31
N GLU A 9 -1.81 -0.23 14.41
CA GLU A 9 -0.37 0.07 14.47
C GLU A 9 0.43 -0.82 13.51
N GLU A 10 0.10 -2.11 13.44
CA GLU A 10 0.69 -3.03 12.46
C GLU A 10 0.47 -2.51 11.03
N MET A 11 -0.75 -2.07 10.71
CA MET A 11 -1.08 -1.59 9.36
C MET A 11 -0.41 -0.26 9.02
N LYS A 12 -0.23 0.64 9.99
CA LYS A 12 0.56 1.86 9.80
C LYS A 12 2.02 1.55 9.50
N ALA A 13 2.66 0.69 10.30
CA ALA A 13 4.06 0.31 10.09
C ALA A 13 4.29 -0.30 8.70
N ARG A 14 3.34 -1.11 8.28
CA ARG A 14 3.28 -1.72 6.96
C ARG A 14 3.07 -0.70 5.82
N LEU A 15 2.22 0.32 6.00
CA LEU A 15 2.09 1.45 5.07
C LEU A 15 3.38 2.28 4.95
N ASP A 16 4.12 2.42 6.06
CA ASP A 16 5.41 3.12 6.07
C ASP A 16 6.51 2.34 5.35
N GLU A 17 6.51 1.02 5.45
CA GLU A 17 7.38 0.15 4.64
C GLU A 17 7.13 0.37 3.15
N TRP A 18 5.86 0.37 2.74
CA TRP A 18 5.48 0.61 1.35
C TRP A 18 5.83 2.00 0.84
N ASN A 19 5.77 3.03 1.69
CA ASN A 19 6.23 4.37 1.31
C ASN A 19 7.71 4.33 0.90
N LYS A 20 8.56 3.64 1.68
CA LYS A 20 9.99 3.49 1.38
C LYS A 20 10.21 2.71 0.08
N GLU A 21 9.47 1.63 -0.09
CA GLU A 21 9.54 0.82 -1.30
C GLU A 21 9.14 1.60 -2.57
N ILE A 22 8.07 2.40 -2.50
CA ILE A 22 7.65 3.29 -3.60
C ILE A 22 8.74 4.33 -3.90
N ASP A 23 9.37 4.91 -2.87
CA ASP A 23 10.47 5.85 -3.03
C ASP A 23 11.68 5.21 -3.73
N GLU A 24 12.00 3.95 -3.42
CA GLU A 24 13.03 3.19 -4.13
C GLU A 24 12.68 2.97 -5.60
N LEU A 25 11.42 2.63 -5.92
CA LEU A 25 10.97 2.49 -7.30
C LEU A 25 11.05 3.83 -8.06
N ILE A 26 10.71 4.94 -7.42
CA ILE A 26 10.86 6.29 -7.99
C ILE A 26 12.34 6.58 -8.29
N ALA A 27 13.25 6.26 -7.37
CA ALA A 27 14.68 6.45 -7.57
C ALA A 27 15.21 5.63 -8.75
N LYS A 28 14.80 4.36 -8.85
CA LYS A 28 15.15 3.47 -9.98
C LYS A 28 14.57 3.98 -11.31
N ALA A 29 13.33 4.44 -11.32
CA ALA A 29 12.68 4.97 -12.51
C ALA A 29 13.38 6.22 -13.06
N ARG A 30 13.98 7.05 -12.19
CA ARG A 30 14.77 8.22 -12.61
C ARG A 30 16.07 7.85 -13.32
N GLN A 31 16.60 6.65 -13.08
CA GLN A 31 17.82 6.15 -13.73
C GLN A 31 17.54 5.35 -15.01
N ALA A 32 16.26 5.07 -15.31
CA ALA A 32 15.85 4.29 -16.45
C ALA A 32 15.85 5.09 -17.77
N SER A 33 15.78 4.39 -18.90
CA SER A 33 15.58 5.03 -20.21
C SER A 33 14.22 5.73 -20.29
N ASP A 34 14.05 6.64 -21.25
CA ASP A 34 12.81 7.42 -21.40
C ASP A 34 11.55 6.55 -21.57
N GLU A 35 11.64 5.49 -22.37
CA GLU A 35 10.53 4.54 -22.57
C GLU A 35 10.20 3.73 -21.31
N ALA A 36 11.22 3.30 -20.56
CA ALA A 36 11.04 2.57 -19.31
C ALA A 36 10.49 3.49 -18.21
N ARG A 37 10.94 4.74 -18.17
CA ARG A 37 10.48 5.75 -17.20
C ARG A 37 8.99 6.02 -17.29
N VAL A 38 8.40 6.06 -18.50
CA VAL A 38 6.94 6.22 -18.67
C VAL A 38 6.18 5.04 -18.05
N LYS A 39 6.57 3.80 -18.38
CA LYS A 39 5.91 2.60 -17.82
C LYS A 39 6.05 2.52 -16.30
N TYR A 40 7.23 2.84 -15.79
CA TYR A 40 7.48 2.88 -14.35
C TYR A 40 6.68 3.96 -13.64
N HIS A 41 6.49 5.12 -14.28
CA HIS A 41 5.68 6.18 -13.72
C HIS A 41 4.21 5.74 -13.56
N GLU A 42 3.62 5.09 -14.56
CA GLU A 42 2.25 4.56 -14.47
C GLU A 42 2.10 3.52 -13.34
N ASP A 43 3.09 2.63 -13.19
CA ASP A 43 3.09 1.62 -12.12
C ASP A 43 3.24 2.27 -10.73
N ILE A 44 4.11 3.28 -10.60
CA ILE A 44 4.31 4.04 -9.36
C ILE A 44 3.05 4.80 -8.97
N GLU A 45 2.39 5.49 -9.91
CA GLU A 45 1.16 6.24 -9.62
C GLU A 45 0.04 5.30 -9.17
N ARG A 46 -0.08 4.11 -9.79
CA ARG A 46 -1.01 3.07 -9.34
C ARG A 46 -0.72 2.59 -7.92
N LEU A 47 0.56 2.43 -7.55
CA LEU A 47 0.96 2.06 -6.19
C LEU A 47 0.62 3.16 -5.18
N LYS A 48 0.88 4.43 -5.51
CA LYS A 48 0.53 5.58 -4.66
C LYS A 48 -0.98 5.68 -4.43
N GLN A 49 -1.78 5.50 -5.48
CA GLN A 49 -3.23 5.51 -5.36
C GLN A 49 -3.72 4.42 -4.41
N ARG A 50 -3.24 3.18 -4.58
CA ARG A 50 -3.59 2.07 -3.69
C ARG A 50 -3.18 2.34 -2.24
N ARG A 51 -1.98 2.88 -2.01
CA ARG A 51 -1.51 3.27 -0.68
C ARG A 51 -2.44 4.31 -0.04
N ALA A 52 -2.89 5.30 -0.81
CA ALA A 52 -3.82 6.31 -0.32
C ALA A 52 -5.19 5.72 0.03
N GLU A 53 -5.73 4.83 -0.81
CA GLU A 53 -6.98 4.10 -0.55
C GLU A 53 -6.87 3.23 0.71
N THR A 54 -5.75 2.52 0.90
CA THR A 54 -5.49 1.73 2.11
C THR A 54 -5.38 2.61 3.36
N GLN A 55 -4.71 3.77 3.28
CA GLN A 55 -4.66 4.72 4.40
C GLN A 55 -6.07 5.17 4.80
N GLN A 56 -6.90 5.55 3.82
CA GLN A 56 -8.27 6.00 4.10
C GLN A 56 -9.09 4.89 4.79
N ARG A 57 -8.99 3.65 4.29
CA ARG A 57 -9.66 2.50 4.91
C ARG A 57 -9.16 2.25 6.34
N LEU A 58 -7.90 2.55 6.63
CA LEU A 58 -7.32 2.35 7.95
C LEU A 58 -7.86 3.37 8.94
N ASP A 59 -8.01 4.62 8.48
CA ASP A 59 -8.61 5.70 9.26
C ASP A 59 -10.10 5.39 9.53
N GLU A 60 -10.84 4.89 8.53
CA GLU A 60 -12.22 4.42 8.68
C GLU A 60 -12.32 3.26 9.68
N LEU A 61 -11.40 2.30 9.60
CA LEU A 61 -11.32 1.15 10.51
C LEU A 61 -11.08 1.62 11.95
N GLN A 62 -10.16 2.55 12.17
CA GLN A 62 -9.85 3.12 13.50
C GLN A 62 -11.08 3.80 14.13
N HIS A 63 -11.98 4.36 13.33
CA HIS A 63 -13.20 5.03 13.79
C HIS A 63 -14.46 4.15 13.76
N SER A 64 -14.35 2.90 13.32
CA SER A 64 -15.48 1.97 13.23
C SER A 64 -15.97 1.50 14.60
N SER A 65 -17.25 1.17 14.71
CA SER A 65 -17.80 0.52 15.91
C SER A 65 -17.24 -0.89 16.09
N GLU A 66 -17.29 -1.44 17.31
CA GLU A 66 -16.86 -2.83 17.56
C GLU A 66 -17.64 -3.85 16.69
N ALA A 67 -18.93 -3.61 16.47
CA ALA A 67 -19.77 -4.47 15.65
C ALA A 67 -19.40 -4.49 14.16
N ALA A 68 -18.81 -3.40 13.64
CA ALA A 68 -18.37 -3.30 12.25
C ALA A 68 -16.89 -3.68 12.06
N TRP A 69 -16.13 -3.78 13.15
CA TRP A 69 -14.68 -3.93 13.15
C TRP A 69 -14.20 -5.11 12.31
N GLU A 70 -14.72 -6.31 12.56
CA GLU A 70 -14.27 -7.53 11.88
C GLU A 70 -14.51 -7.49 10.37
N THR A 71 -15.64 -6.93 9.94
CA THR A 71 -15.95 -6.78 8.50
C THR A 71 -15.00 -5.79 7.83
N VAL A 72 -14.72 -4.65 8.47
CA VAL A 72 -13.80 -3.65 7.91
C VAL A 72 -12.35 -4.16 7.95
N ARG A 73 -11.96 -4.90 9.01
CA ARG A 73 -10.65 -5.57 9.13
C ARG A 73 -10.42 -6.54 7.97
N GLN A 74 -11.40 -7.39 7.66
CA GLN A 74 -11.28 -8.33 6.54
C GLN A 74 -11.10 -7.60 5.21
N GLY A 75 -11.88 -6.55 4.96
CA GLY A 75 -11.73 -5.75 3.73
C GLY A 75 -10.37 -5.03 3.64
N MET A 76 -9.77 -4.68 4.79
CA MET A 76 -8.41 -4.16 4.86
C MET A 76 -7.38 -5.22 4.49
N GLU A 77 -7.50 -6.43 5.03
CA GLU A 77 -6.61 -7.56 4.71
C GLU A 77 -6.64 -7.92 3.22
N ASP A 78 -7.81 -7.92 2.60
CA ASP A 78 -7.96 -8.16 1.16
C ASP A 78 -7.30 -7.05 0.33
N SER A 79 -7.52 -5.79 0.71
CA SER A 79 -6.89 -4.62 0.08
C SER A 79 -5.37 -4.69 0.21
N TRP A 80 -4.88 -5.16 1.36
CA TRP A 80 -3.47 -5.36 1.64
C TRP A 80 -2.85 -6.41 0.70
N GLU A 81 -3.50 -7.56 0.53
CA GLU A 81 -3.02 -8.62 -0.36
C GLU A 81 -2.97 -8.16 -1.83
N LEU A 82 -4.00 -7.46 -2.29
CA LEU A 82 -4.03 -6.90 -3.65
C LEU A 82 -2.89 -5.92 -3.90
N MET A 83 -2.59 -5.08 -2.91
CA MET A 83 -1.50 -4.11 -3.04
C MET A 83 -0.13 -4.79 -2.98
N ARG A 84 0.07 -5.80 -2.13
CA ARG A 84 1.28 -6.63 -2.16
C ARG A 84 1.52 -7.26 -3.54
N LYS A 85 0.48 -7.79 -4.19
CA LYS A 85 0.57 -8.33 -5.55
C LYS A 85 0.97 -7.25 -6.55
N ALA A 86 0.33 -6.08 -6.50
CA ALA A 86 0.66 -4.97 -7.37
C ALA A 86 2.13 -4.50 -7.22
N PHE A 87 2.65 -4.52 -5.99
CA PHE A 87 4.05 -4.20 -5.71
C PHE A 87 5.01 -5.26 -6.29
N GLN A 88 4.71 -6.54 -6.08
CA GLN A 88 5.50 -7.64 -6.64
C GLN A 88 5.55 -7.57 -8.18
N ASP A 89 4.41 -7.30 -8.81
CA ASP A 89 4.31 -7.12 -10.26
C ASP A 89 5.14 -5.94 -10.74
N ALA A 90 5.01 -4.78 -10.08
CA ALA A 90 5.78 -3.59 -10.41
C ALA A 90 7.28 -3.86 -10.25
N SER A 91 7.72 -4.33 -9.08
CA SER A 91 9.13 -4.62 -8.80
C SER A 91 9.72 -5.65 -9.77
N SER A 92 8.94 -6.61 -10.28
CA SER A 92 9.42 -7.59 -11.26
C SER A 92 9.82 -6.95 -12.60
N ARG A 93 9.22 -5.80 -12.94
CA ARG A 93 9.51 -5.02 -14.15
C ARG A 93 10.76 -4.14 -14.03
N PHE A 94 11.29 -3.98 -12.80
CA PHE A 94 12.53 -3.26 -12.52
C PHE A 94 13.75 -4.20 -12.42
N LYS A 95 13.56 -5.51 -12.58
CA LYS A 95 14.66 -6.48 -12.75
C LYS A 95 15.05 -6.56 -14.22
#